data_AF-A0A0B4G8E1-F1
#
_entry.id   AF-A0A0B4G8E1-F1
#
_cell.length_a   1.000
_cell.length_b   1.000
_cell.length_c   1.000
_cell.angle_alpha   90.00
_cell.angle_beta   90.00
_cell.angle_gamma   90.00
#
_symmetry.space_group_name_H-M   'P 1'
#
loop_
_entity.id
_entity.type
_entity.pdbx_description
1 polymer ?
#
loop_
_entity_poly.entity_id
_entity_poly.type
_entity_poly.pdbx_seq_one_letter_code
_entity_poly.pdbx_strand_id
1 'polypeptide(L)'
;MSVHLASGDKRHRGHHLLVTAVDHFTIPSPNGQHVCLVFEPMREPLWLFKRRLSAGKITSSTLPLFKLYIRGMLYALDYLHTDRHVIHTGSSAFQKLVLQVHLANHYHLDLKLDNILLAFEHTSVLERFVESQSANPMPRKVIGEDAIYLCHNDFGDLQEEHLQNVVPKIADFGLAQRGDGGELLLHPIQPNHCHAPEVLLGTSWSYSADIWNFGVILWDLLGGRELFLGRPENVPDGNEYSAAHHLAEMIALIGPVPRRLIQRQREIRHWCWEPRIPNAKGDMCNNAEDYFGGPFFDDYGE
;
A
#
# COMPACT_ATOMS: atom_id res chain seq x y z
N MET A 1 -3.28 -15.26 -2.60
CA MET A 1 -2.23 -14.57 -1.83
C MET A 1 -2.29 -14.88 -0.34
N SER A 2 -3.38 -14.58 0.38
CA SER A 2 -3.43 -14.74 1.85
C SER A 2 -3.02 -16.13 2.38
N VAL A 3 -3.52 -17.21 1.78
CA VAL A 3 -3.17 -18.59 2.17
C VAL A 3 -1.66 -18.85 2.03
N HIS A 4 -1.05 -18.33 0.96
CA HIS A 4 0.39 -18.43 0.73
C HIS A 4 1.18 -17.69 1.81
N LEU A 5 0.74 -16.50 2.22
CA LEU A 5 1.40 -15.74 3.27
C LEU A 5 1.30 -16.43 4.64
N ALA A 6 0.16 -17.02 4.96
CA ALA A 6 -0.06 -17.69 6.25
C ALA A 6 0.75 -18.99 6.41
N SER A 7 1.12 -19.65 5.30
CA SER A 7 1.77 -20.97 5.29
C SER A 7 3.29 -20.98 5.41
N GLY A 8 3.95 -19.81 5.48
CA GLY A 8 5.41 -19.71 5.61
C GLY A 8 5.96 -20.03 7.00
N ASP A 9 7.24 -19.73 7.24
CA ASP A 9 7.91 -20.04 8.50
C ASP A 9 7.36 -19.19 9.66
N LYS A 10 6.58 -19.83 10.54
CA LYS A 10 6.01 -19.23 11.75
C LYS A 10 7.06 -18.76 12.76
N ARG A 11 8.31 -19.21 12.66
CA ARG A 11 9.41 -18.75 13.52
C ARG A 11 9.99 -17.43 13.03
N HIS A 12 9.71 -17.04 11.79
CA HIS A 12 10.13 -15.76 11.26
C HIS A 12 9.40 -14.62 11.97
N ARG A 13 10.14 -13.63 12.47
CA ARG A 13 9.58 -12.54 13.30
C ARG A 13 8.52 -11.71 12.59
N GLY A 14 8.60 -11.61 11.27
CA GLY A 14 7.62 -10.91 10.43
C GLY A 14 6.32 -11.66 10.19
N HIS A 15 6.24 -12.98 10.43
CA HIS A 15 5.04 -13.78 10.15
C HIS A 15 3.80 -13.21 10.86
N HIS A 16 3.93 -12.95 12.16
CA HIS A 16 2.85 -12.44 13.01
C HIS A 16 2.55 -10.95 12.81
N LEU A 17 3.32 -10.26 11.97
CA LEU A 17 3.18 -8.85 11.65
C LEU A 17 2.44 -8.62 10.33
N LEU A 18 1.81 -9.66 9.79
CA LEU A 18 0.89 -9.58 8.66
C LEU A 18 -0.55 -9.83 9.11
N VAL A 19 -1.51 -9.21 8.43
CA VAL A 19 -2.93 -9.53 8.54
C VAL A 19 -3.28 -10.51 7.42
N THR A 20 -3.34 -11.79 7.75
CA THR A 20 -3.75 -12.86 6.83
C THR A 20 -5.12 -13.38 7.20
N ALA A 21 -5.89 -13.81 6.19
CA ALA A 21 -7.16 -14.49 6.38
C ALA A 21 -6.95 -15.76 7.20
N VAL A 22 -7.73 -15.91 8.27
CA VAL A 22 -7.76 -17.09 9.14
C VAL A 22 -8.65 -18.18 8.57
N ASP A 23 -9.62 -17.80 7.74
CA ASP A 23 -10.53 -18.70 7.05
C ASP A 23 -11.00 -18.10 5.73
N HIS A 24 -11.54 -18.94 4.84
CA HIS A 24 -12.21 -18.51 3.62
C HIS A 24 -13.33 -19.47 3.25
N PHE A 25 -14.42 -18.93 2.73
CA PHE A 25 -15.56 -19.70 2.27
C PHE A 25 -16.24 -18.98 1.10
N THR A 26 -17.24 -19.62 0.50
CA THR A 26 -17.95 -19.07 -0.64
C THR A 26 -19.44 -18.98 -0.32
N ILE A 27 -20.03 -17.82 -0.59
CA ILE A 27 -21.47 -17.58 -0.44
C ILE A 27 -22.12 -17.50 -1.83
N PRO A 28 -23.19 -18.26 -2.09
CA PRO A 28 -23.97 -18.11 -3.32
C PRO A 28 -24.78 -16.81 -3.31
N SER A 29 -24.81 -16.09 -4.43
CA SER A 29 -25.70 -14.96 -4.66
C SER A 29 -26.38 -15.06 -6.03
N PRO A 30 -27.42 -14.24 -6.30
CA PRO A 30 -28.05 -14.15 -7.62
C PRO A 30 -27.07 -13.81 -8.75
N ASN A 31 -25.95 -13.16 -8.44
CA ASN A 31 -24.95 -12.72 -9.42
C ASN A 31 -23.75 -13.66 -9.52
N GLY A 32 -23.78 -14.79 -8.81
CA GLY A 32 -22.71 -15.79 -8.80
C GLY A 32 -22.17 -16.08 -7.41
N GLN A 33 -21.05 -16.78 -7.36
CA GLN A 33 -20.39 -17.16 -6.12
C GLN A 33 -19.48 -16.04 -5.63
N HIS A 34 -19.61 -15.66 -4.36
CA HIS A 34 -18.75 -14.66 -3.72
C HIS A 34 -17.76 -15.34 -2.78
N VAL A 35 -16.47 -15.13 -3.01
CA VAL A 35 -15.43 -15.57 -2.07
C VAL A 35 -15.38 -14.61 -0.89
N CYS A 36 -15.50 -15.15 0.32
CA CYS A 36 -15.43 -14.43 1.58
C CYS A 36 -14.14 -14.80 2.30
N LEU A 37 -13.41 -13.79 2.76
CA LEU A 37 -12.19 -13.93 3.55
C LEU A 37 -12.47 -13.49 4.98
N VAL A 38 -12.09 -14.31 5.95
CA VAL A 38 -12.26 -14.03 7.38
C VAL A 38 -10.92 -13.58 7.94
N PHE A 39 -10.89 -12.45 8.64
CA PHE A 39 -9.67 -11.89 9.24
C PHE A 39 -9.85 -11.70 10.73
N GLU A 40 -8.73 -11.69 11.46
CA GLU A 40 -8.73 -11.17 12.83
C GLU A 40 -9.15 -9.69 12.82
N PRO A 41 -10.04 -9.27 13.74
CA PRO A 41 -10.42 -7.86 13.83
C PRO A 41 -9.21 -7.01 14.20
N MET A 42 -9.01 -5.94 13.45
CA MET A 42 -7.98 -4.93 13.68
C MET A 42 -8.64 -3.64 14.16
N ARG A 43 -7.87 -2.83 14.89
CA ARG A 43 -8.32 -1.55 15.44
C ARG A 43 -8.34 -0.49 14.33
N GLU A 44 -7.42 0.45 14.37
CA GLU A 44 -7.35 1.58 13.45
C GLU A 44 -6.06 1.53 12.61
N PRO A 45 -6.05 2.15 11.41
CA PRO A 45 -4.84 2.31 10.63
C PRO A 45 -3.83 3.23 11.35
N LEU A 46 -2.54 3.02 11.08
CA LEU A 46 -1.44 3.69 11.78
C LEU A 46 -1.49 5.22 11.64
N TRP A 47 -1.97 5.74 10.51
CA TRP A 47 -2.13 7.20 10.35
C TRP A 47 -3.16 7.78 11.31
N LEU A 48 -4.27 7.07 11.55
CA LEU A 48 -5.33 7.52 12.45
C LEU A 48 -4.84 7.48 13.89
N PHE A 49 -4.08 6.44 14.24
CA PHE A 49 -3.42 6.32 15.53
C PHE A 49 -2.44 7.45 15.81
N LYS A 50 -1.56 7.77 14.85
CA LYS A 50 -0.65 8.93 14.93
C LYS A 50 -1.43 10.23 15.17
N ARG A 51 -2.56 10.41 14.49
CA ARG A 51 -3.42 11.59 14.68
C ARG A 51 -3.96 11.67 16.10
N ARG A 52 -4.40 10.55 16.68
CA ARG A 52 -4.92 10.47 18.05
C ARG A 52 -3.85 10.69 19.12
N LEU A 53 -2.73 9.96 19.04
CA LEU A 53 -1.69 10.01 20.08
C LEU A 53 -0.93 11.33 20.15
N SER A 54 -0.83 12.05 19.03
CA SER A 54 0.11 13.17 18.98
C SER A 54 -0.34 14.33 18.11
N ALA A 55 -1.66 14.50 17.95
CA ALA A 55 -2.25 15.53 17.09
C ALA A 55 -1.63 15.56 15.67
N GLY A 56 -1.21 14.40 15.17
CA GLY A 56 -0.56 14.24 13.87
C GLY A 56 0.95 14.53 13.81
N LYS A 57 1.64 14.72 14.94
CA LYS A 57 3.09 14.97 14.98
C LYS A 57 3.82 13.97 15.89
N ILE A 58 4.87 13.31 15.41
CA ILE A 58 5.66 12.45 16.31
C ILE A 58 6.51 13.33 17.23
N THR A 59 6.34 13.14 18.54
CA THR A 59 7.06 13.89 19.58
C THR A 59 8.21 13.08 20.14
N SER A 60 9.09 13.70 20.93
CA SER A 60 10.18 12.99 21.61
C SER A 60 9.68 11.87 22.52
N SER A 61 8.47 12.00 23.10
CA SER A 61 7.88 10.96 23.95
C SER A 61 7.31 9.79 23.16
N THR A 62 6.79 10.00 21.94
CA THR A 62 6.21 8.93 21.11
C THR A 62 7.20 8.31 20.13
N LEU A 63 8.31 8.98 19.83
CA LEU A 63 9.34 8.49 18.91
C LEU A 63 9.88 7.09 19.24
N PRO A 64 10.14 6.70 20.51
CA PRO A 64 10.59 5.34 20.83
C PRO A 64 9.60 4.26 20.38
N LEU A 65 8.30 4.50 20.54
CA LEU A 65 7.25 3.60 20.08
C LEU A 65 7.26 3.47 18.55
N PHE A 66 7.32 4.61 17.84
CA PHE A 66 7.36 4.58 16.37
C PHE A 66 8.62 3.91 15.84
N LYS A 67 9.78 4.04 16.50
CA LYS A 67 11.00 3.28 16.14
C LYS A 67 10.79 1.78 16.28
N LEU A 68 10.09 1.32 17.32
CA LEU A 68 9.73 -0.08 17.49
C LEU A 68 8.80 -0.55 16.36
N TYR A 69 7.80 0.25 16.02
CA TYR A 69 6.86 -0.04 14.93
C TYR A 69 7.56 -0.12 13.58
N ILE A 70 8.44 0.83 13.27
CA ILE A 70 9.27 0.83 12.05
C ILE A 70 10.08 -0.46 11.95
N ARG A 71 10.71 -0.87 13.06
CA ARG A 71 11.46 -2.13 13.11
C ARG A 71 10.56 -3.35 12.87
N GLY A 72 9.36 -3.35 13.43
CA GLY A 72 8.35 -4.38 13.16
C GLY A 72 7.99 -4.47 11.68
N MET A 73 7.72 -3.33 11.04
CA MET A 73 7.42 -3.29 9.61
C MET A 73 8.56 -3.79 8.74
N LEU A 74 9.81 -3.51 9.11
CA LEU A 74 10.96 -4.10 8.42
C LEU A 74 11.05 -5.62 8.56
N TYR A 75 10.70 -6.19 9.74
CA TYR A 75 10.61 -7.64 9.88
C TYR A 75 9.48 -8.23 9.03
N ALA A 76 8.34 -7.54 8.93
CA ALA A 76 7.21 -7.95 8.09
C ALA A 76 7.60 -7.96 6.60
N LEU A 77 8.27 -6.92 6.11
CA LEU A 77 8.79 -6.84 4.75
C LEU A 77 9.85 -7.92 4.49
N ASP A 78 10.76 -8.15 5.42
CA ASP A 78 11.75 -9.24 5.32
C ASP A 78 11.07 -10.61 5.20
N TYR A 79 10.01 -10.87 5.98
CA TYR A 79 9.22 -12.10 5.83
C TYR A 79 8.59 -12.22 4.44
N LEU A 80 7.97 -11.14 3.96
CA LEU A 80 7.36 -11.11 2.62
C LEU A 80 8.39 -11.40 1.53
N HIS A 81 9.56 -10.78 1.60
CA HIS A 81 10.57 -10.83 0.55
C HIS A 81 11.38 -12.13 0.59
N THR A 82 11.86 -12.50 1.77
CA THR A 82 12.82 -13.60 1.98
C THR A 82 12.13 -14.95 2.08
N ASP A 83 11.07 -15.07 2.90
CA ASP A 83 10.38 -16.36 3.12
C ASP A 83 9.25 -16.58 2.12
N ARG A 84 8.52 -15.51 1.78
CA ARG A 84 7.33 -15.63 0.93
C ARG A 84 7.55 -15.24 -0.51
N HIS A 85 8.63 -14.57 -0.88
CA HIS A 85 8.85 -14.06 -2.25
C HIS A 85 7.63 -13.30 -2.78
N VAL A 86 7.11 -12.38 -1.97
CA VAL A 86 5.95 -11.54 -2.28
C VAL A 86 6.38 -10.08 -2.21
N ILE A 87 6.00 -9.32 -3.23
CA ILE A 87 6.10 -7.85 -3.28
C ILE A 87 4.70 -7.33 -2.94
N HIS A 88 4.58 -6.47 -1.93
CA HIS A 88 3.29 -5.94 -1.45
C HIS A 88 2.65 -5.03 -2.49
N THR A 89 3.44 -4.10 -3.03
CA THR A 89 3.01 -3.19 -4.08
C THR A 89 2.83 -3.91 -5.41
N GLY A 90 1.72 -3.63 -6.11
CA GLY A 90 1.42 -4.33 -7.35
C GLY A 90 0.48 -3.57 -8.26
N SER A 91 0.24 -4.11 -9.46
CA SER A 91 -0.43 -3.34 -10.51
C SER A 91 -1.95 -3.32 -10.35
N SER A 92 -2.48 -2.18 -9.88
CA SER A 92 -3.92 -1.93 -9.86
C SER A 92 -4.54 -1.85 -11.26
N ALA A 93 -3.77 -1.44 -12.27
CA ALA A 93 -4.23 -1.31 -13.65
C ALA A 93 -4.62 -2.65 -14.28
N PHE A 94 -3.83 -3.70 -14.03
CA PHE A 94 -4.15 -5.05 -14.50
C PHE A 94 -5.42 -5.60 -13.83
N GLN A 95 -5.57 -5.39 -12.52
CA GLN A 95 -6.80 -5.79 -11.81
C GLN A 95 -8.05 -5.08 -12.33
N LYS A 96 -7.98 -3.80 -12.67
CA LYS A 96 -9.12 -3.06 -13.25
C LYS A 96 -9.58 -3.66 -14.57
N LEU A 97 -8.65 -4.08 -15.42
CA LEU A 97 -8.99 -4.69 -16.70
C LEU A 97 -9.63 -6.08 -16.53
N VAL A 98 -9.10 -6.89 -15.60
CA VAL A 98 -9.57 -8.25 -15.37
C VAL A 98 -10.90 -8.29 -14.61
N LEU A 99 -11.08 -7.39 -13.62
CA LEU A 99 -12.26 -7.42 -12.74
C LEU A 99 -13.39 -6.49 -13.19
N GLN A 100 -13.20 -5.64 -14.21
CA GLN A 100 -14.17 -4.62 -14.67
C GLN A 100 -14.75 -3.75 -13.53
N VAL A 101 -14.08 -3.67 -12.38
CA VAL A 101 -14.57 -2.90 -11.25
C VAL A 101 -14.16 -1.45 -11.46
N HIS A 102 -15.17 -0.58 -11.61
CA HIS A 102 -15.02 0.88 -11.52
C HIS A 102 -14.71 1.26 -10.06
N LEU A 103 -13.50 0.96 -9.59
CA LEU A 103 -13.00 1.54 -8.34
C LEU A 103 -12.64 3.00 -8.64
N ALA A 104 -13.64 3.85 -8.51
CA ALA A 104 -13.48 5.29 -8.41
C ALA A 104 -12.78 5.60 -7.09
N ASN A 105 -11.44 5.53 -7.10
CA ASN A 105 -10.50 6.34 -6.31
C ASN A 105 -9.11 5.72 -6.44
N HIS A 106 -8.24 6.40 -7.18
CA HIS A 106 -6.90 5.99 -7.58
C HIS A 106 -5.85 5.98 -6.44
N TYR A 107 -6.24 5.94 -5.17
CA TYR A 107 -5.36 6.39 -4.09
C TYR A 107 -5.12 5.40 -2.94
N HIS A 108 -5.67 4.18 -2.93
CA HIS A 108 -5.80 3.46 -1.65
C HIS A 108 -5.26 2.01 -1.57
N LEU A 109 -4.58 1.46 -2.57
CA LEU A 109 -4.37 -0.01 -2.64
C LEU A 109 -2.92 -0.52 -2.52
N ASP A 110 -1.93 0.35 -2.35
CA ASP A 110 -0.52 -0.03 -2.22
C ASP A 110 -0.03 0.11 -0.77
N LEU A 111 1.18 -0.36 -0.46
CA LEU A 111 1.82 -0.11 0.84
C LEU A 111 1.73 1.40 1.16
N LYS A 112 0.89 1.72 2.14
CA LYS A 112 0.52 3.06 2.62
C LYS A 112 0.17 2.94 4.10
N LEU A 113 0.11 4.08 4.81
CA LEU A 113 -0.27 4.07 6.22
C LEU A 113 -1.68 3.49 6.47
N ASP A 114 -2.57 3.52 5.48
CA ASP A 114 -3.90 2.89 5.52
C ASP A 114 -3.82 1.36 5.62
N ASN A 115 -2.81 0.77 4.99
CA ASN A 115 -2.60 -0.69 4.94
C ASN A 115 -1.70 -1.18 6.10
N ILE A 116 -1.41 -0.33 7.08
CA ILE A 116 -0.76 -0.70 8.33
C ILE A 116 -1.80 -0.57 9.44
N LEU A 117 -2.37 -1.70 9.87
CA LEU A 117 -3.43 -1.74 10.87
C LEU A 117 -2.86 -2.08 12.25
N LEU A 118 -3.39 -1.48 13.31
CA LEU A 118 -3.01 -1.83 14.68
C LEU A 118 -3.88 -2.94 15.22
N ALA A 119 -3.26 -3.91 15.90
CA ALA A 119 -4.00 -4.91 16.65
C ALA A 119 -4.73 -4.28 17.84
N PHE A 120 -5.88 -4.85 18.21
CA PHE A 120 -6.51 -4.52 19.48
C PHE A 120 -5.62 -4.91 20.65
N GLU A 121 -5.56 -4.05 21.65
CA GLU A 121 -4.81 -4.27 22.88
C GLU A 121 -5.37 -5.42 23.71
N HIS A 122 -6.70 -5.61 23.68
CA HIS A 122 -7.40 -6.65 24.43
C HIS A 122 -8.78 -6.94 23.83
N THR A 123 -9.26 -8.19 23.95
CA THR A 123 -10.57 -8.62 23.39
C THR A 123 -11.76 -7.90 24.01
N SER A 124 -11.63 -7.46 25.27
CA SER A 124 -12.68 -6.70 25.98
C SER A 124 -13.06 -5.38 25.30
N VAL A 125 -12.23 -4.84 24.40
CA VAL A 125 -12.58 -3.65 23.61
C VAL A 125 -13.74 -3.97 22.67
N LEU A 126 -13.66 -5.13 22.00
CA LEU A 126 -14.70 -5.60 21.08
C LEU A 126 -15.97 -5.99 21.83
N GLU A 127 -15.83 -6.64 22.99
CA GLU A 127 -16.98 -7.00 23.85
C GLU A 127 -17.76 -5.74 24.27
N ARG A 128 -17.06 -4.73 24.79
CA ARG A 128 -17.66 -3.43 25.14
C ARG A 128 -18.29 -2.73 23.93
N PHE A 129 -17.64 -2.80 22.77
CA PHE A 129 -18.19 -2.26 21.54
C PHE A 129 -19.52 -2.95 21.18
N VAL A 130 -19.58 -4.29 21.18
CA VAL A 130 -20.81 -5.04 20.90
C VAL A 130 -21.92 -4.74 21.89
N GLU A 131 -21.59 -4.65 23.19
CA GLU A 131 -22.55 -4.24 24.23
C GLU A 131 -23.10 -2.83 23.95
N SER A 132 -22.24 -1.88 23.55
CA SER A 132 -22.66 -0.52 23.22
C SER A 132 -23.61 -0.46 22.03
N GLN A 133 -23.48 -1.36 21.05
CA GLN A 133 -24.36 -1.42 19.88
C GLN A 133 -25.79 -1.82 20.22
N SER A 134 -26.00 -2.51 21.36
CA SER A 134 -27.34 -2.86 21.84
C SER A 134 -28.08 -1.64 22.38
N ALA A 135 -27.35 -0.72 23.03
CA ALA A 135 -27.91 0.51 23.59
C ALA A 135 -27.97 1.66 22.56
N ASN A 136 -26.95 1.78 21.72
CA ASN A 136 -26.82 2.83 20.71
C ASN A 136 -26.32 2.23 19.38
N PRO A 137 -27.23 1.70 18.55
CA PRO A 137 -26.85 1.05 17.31
C PRO A 137 -26.17 2.02 16.34
N MET A 138 -25.13 1.54 15.67
CA MET A 138 -24.43 2.27 14.63
C MET A 138 -25.39 2.81 13.55
N PRO A 139 -25.09 4.01 13.01
CA PRO A 139 -25.76 4.51 11.82
C PRO A 139 -25.68 3.47 10.71
N ARG A 140 -26.84 3.14 10.13
CA ARG A 140 -26.95 2.17 9.06
C ARG A 140 -28.04 2.58 8.08
N LYS A 141 -27.83 2.25 6.81
CA LYS A 141 -28.83 2.34 5.76
C LYS A 141 -29.47 0.96 5.59
N VAL A 142 -30.78 0.87 5.76
CA VAL A 142 -31.54 -0.35 5.52
C VAL A 142 -32.08 -0.31 4.09
N ILE A 143 -31.85 -1.37 3.32
CA ILE A 143 -32.32 -1.53 1.94
C ILE A 143 -33.01 -2.90 1.85
N GLY A 144 -34.35 -2.90 1.90
CA GLY A 144 -35.11 -4.15 1.99
C GLY A 144 -34.82 -4.86 3.33
N GLU A 145 -34.32 -6.09 3.27
CA GLU A 145 -33.92 -6.89 4.44
C GLU A 145 -32.44 -6.68 4.82
N ASP A 146 -31.66 -6.01 3.97
CA ASP A 146 -30.22 -5.82 4.17
C ASP A 146 -29.92 -4.51 4.92
N ALA A 147 -28.83 -4.54 5.69
CA ALA A 147 -28.31 -3.37 6.39
C ALA A 147 -26.87 -3.06 5.97
N ILE A 148 -26.64 -1.81 5.53
CA ILE A 148 -25.31 -1.27 5.23
C ILE A 148 -24.92 -0.37 6.39
N TYR A 149 -23.88 -0.75 7.12
CA TYR A 149 -23.41 -0.02 8.30
C TYR A 149 -22.39 1.04 7.90
N LEU A 150 -22.44 2.20 8.55
CA LEU A 150 -21.39 3.20 8.43
C LEU A 150 -20.10 2.67 9.06
N CYS A 151 -18.95 2.91 8.41
CA CYS A 151 -17.65 2.55 8.97
C CYS A 151 -17.43 3.19 10.34
N HIS A 152 -16.90 2.40 11.28
CA HIS A 152 -16.65 2.80 12.66
C HIS A 152 -15.18 2.58 13.01
N ASN A 153 -14.48 3.67 13.32
CA ASN A 153 -13.02 3.66 13.55
C ASN A 153 -12.63 4.10 14.97
N ASP A 154 -13.61 4.36 15.85
CA ASP A 154 -13.36 4.87 17.20
C ASP A 154 -13.76 3.87 18.27
N PHE A 155 -12.79 3.10 18.75
CA PHE A 155 -12.98 2.10 19.80
C PHE A 155 -12.67 2.65 21.20
N GLY A 156 -12.71 3.97 21.39
CA GLY A 156 -12.39 4.64 22.65
C GLY A 156 -10.89 4.70 22.94
N ASP A 157 -10.54 5.01 24.18
CA ASP A 157 -9.14 5.11 24.62
C ASP A 157 -8.45 3.75 24.72
N LEU A 158 -7.12 3.76 24.63
CA LEU A 158 -6.31 2.57 24.82
C LEU A 158 -6.26 2.18 26.29
N GLN A 159 -6.27 0.88 26.57
CA GLN A 159 -6.03 0.35 27.92
C GLN A 159 -4.52 0.32 28.18
N GLU A 160 -4.06 1.12 29.14
CA GLU A 160 -2.64 1.34 29.46
C GLU A 160 -1.91 0.02 29.81
N GLU A 161 -2.58 -0.86 30.53
CA GLU A 161 -2.09 -2.18 30.95
C GLU A 161 -1.83 -3.15 29.79
N HIS A 162 -2.34 -2.85 28.59
CA HIS A 162 -2.28 -3.71 27.41
C HIS A 162 -1.59 -3.06 26.20
N LEU A 163 -0.95 -1.89 26.38
CA LEU A 163 -0.32 -1.16 25.27
C LEU A 163 0.72 -1.97 24.49
N GLN A 164 1.40 -2.91 25.14
CA GLN A 164 2.36 -3.81 24.49
C GLN A 164 1.75 -4.69 23.39
N ASN A 165 0.43 -4.86 23.38
CA ASN A 165 -0.30 -5.65 22.39
C ASN A 165 -0.71 -4.83 21.16
N VAL A 166 -0.62 -3.49 21.23
CA VAL A 166 -0.91 -2.60 20.11
C VAL A 166 0.24 -2.65 19.13
N VAL A 167 0.23 -3.67 18.26
CA VAL A 167 1.31 -3.92 17.30
C VAL A 167 0.81 -3.61 15.89
N PRO A 168 1.55 -2.84 15.08
CA PRO A 168 1.23 -2.63 13.67
C PRO A 168 1.41 -3.92 12.89
N LYS A 169 0.47 -4.21 11.98
CA LYS A 169 0.52 -5.31 11.04
C LYS A 169 0.25 -4.81 9.62
N ILE A 170 1.00 -5.32 8.64
CA ILE A 170 0.77 -5.04 7.22
C ILE A 170 -0.46 -5.82 6.77
N ALA A 171 -1.42 -5.11 6.19
CA ALA A 171 -2.67 -5.64 5.67
C ALA A 171 -2.78 -5.40 4.16
N ASP A 172 -3.90 -5.84 3.61
CA ASP A 172 -4.29 -5.72 2.21
C ASP A 172 -3.21 -6.18 1.21
N PHE A 173 -3.30 -7.46 0.84
CA PHE A 173 -2.43 -8.06 -0.18
C PHE A 173 -3.19 -8.27 -1.49
N GLY A 174 -4.23 -7.47 -1.74
CA GLY A 174 -5.05 -7.57 -2.93
C GLY A 174 -4.26 -7.36 -4.22
N LEU A 175 -3.27 -6.46 -4.21
CA LEU A 175 -2.42 -6.16 -5.36
C LEU A 175 -1.08 -6.91 -5.37
N ALA A 176 -0.72 -7.55 -4.27
CA ALA A 176 0.60 -8.13 -4.09
C ALA A 176 0.96 -9.14 -5.19
N GLN A 177 2.22 -9.17 -5.58
CA GLN A 177 2.74 -10.02 -6.66
C GLN A 177 3.83 -10.97 -6.18
N ARG A 178 3.99 -12.08 -6.91
CA ARG A 178 5.05 -13.06 -6.67
C ARG A 178 6.34 -12.54 -7.28
N GLY A 179 7.41 -12.47 -6.49
CA GLY A 179 8.73 -12.00 -6.94
C GLY A 179 9.64 -13.12 -7.46
N ASP A 180 9.21 -14.38 -7.38
CA ASP A 180 9.96 -15.59 -7.76
C ASP A 180 9.49 -16.22 -9.09
N GLY A 181 8.65 -15.52 -9.86
CA GLY A 181 8.08 -16.03 -11.11
C GLY A 181 9.03 -16.07 -12.32
N GLY A 182 10.22 -15.48 -12.23
CA GLY A 182 11.22 -15.43 -13.31
C GLY A 182 10.92 -14.44 -14.44
N GLU A 183 9.68 -13.97 -14.57
CA GLU A 183 9.26 -12.94 -15.52
C GLU A 183 9.67 -11.53 -15.08
N LEU A 184 9.87 -10.63 -16.05
CA LEU A 184 10.14 -9.23 -15.77
C LEU A 184 8.86 -8.53 -15.30
N LEU A 185 8.96 -7.86 -14.16
CA LEU A 185 7.85 -7.09 -13.59
C LEU A 185 7.93 -5.65 -14.08
N LEU A 186 7.21 -5.35 -15.17
CA LEU A 186 7.29 -4.08 -15.90
C LEU A 186 6.04 -3.20 -15.78
N HIS A 187 4.92 -3.79 -15.36
CA HIS A 187 3.66 -3.06 -15.22
C HIS A 187 3.80 -1.90 -14.22
N PRO A 188 3.08 -0.79 -14.42
CA PRO A 188 3.02 0.28 -13.43
C PRO A 188 2.37 -0.23 -12.15
N ILE A 189 3.01 0.11 -11.04
CA ILE A 189 2.62 -0.18 -9.66
C ILE A 189 2.76 1.11 -8.85
N GLN A 190 2.35 1.09 -7.59
CA GLN A 190 2.50 2.20 -6.65
C GLN A 190 1.56 3.39 -6.96
N PRO A 191 1.23 4.19 -5.93
CA PRO A 191 0.58 5.46 -6.11
C PRO A 191 1.58 6.49 -6.65
N ASN A 192 1.04 7.56 -7.23
CA ASN A 192 1.82 8.67 -7.80
C ASN A 192 3.00 9.15 -6.94
N HIS A 193 2.78 9.48 -5.66
CA HIS A 193 3.83 10.01 -4.76
C HIS A 193 4.83 8.95 -4.25
N CYS A 194 4.58 7.65 -4.46
CA CYS A 194 5.51 6.59 -4.03
C CYS A 194 6.20 5.87 -5.18
N HIS A 195 6.03 6.31 -6.44
CA HIS A 195 6.72 5.64 -7.53
C HIS A 195 8.22 5.56 -7.26
N ALA A 196 8.77 4.35 -7.36
CA ALA A 196 10.20 4.12 -7.28
C ALA A 196 10.86 4.51 -8.62
N PRO A 197 12.15 4.91 -8.62
CA PRO A 197 12.84 5.28 -9.84
C PRO A 197 12.86 4.15 -10.87
N GLU A 198 12.99 2.88 -10.43
CA GLU A 198 12.93 1.73 -11.34
C GLU A 198 11.55 1.54 -12.01
N VAL A 199 10.47 1.99 -11.35
CA VAL A 199 9.10 1.93 -11.86
C VAL A 199 8.87 3.04 -12.87
N LEU A 200 9.24 4.29 -12.54
CA LEU A 200 9.13 5.43 -13.45
C LEU A 200 9.93 5.20 -14.74
N LEU A 201 11.12 4.62 -14.61
CA LEU A 201 12.00 4.34 -15.75
C LEU A 201 11.66 3.02 -16.46
N GLY A 202 10.74 2.21 -15.94
CA GLY A 202 10.38 0.94 -16.56
C GLY A 202 11.52 -0.06 -16.64
N THR A 203 12.37 -0.14 -15.61
CA THR A 203 13.61 -0.95 -15.61
C THR A 203 13.46 -2.35 -14.99
N SER A 204 12.22 -2.82 -14.88
CA SER A 204 11.79 -3.95 -14.04
C SER A 204 12.02 -3.67 -12.57
N TRP A 205 10.96 -3.84 -11.79
CA TRP A 205 11.00 -3.69 -10.34
C TRP A 205 11.03 -5.06 -9.66
N SER A 206 11.32 -5.04 -8.35
CA SER A 206 11.41 -6.22 -7.49
C SER A 206 11.09 -5.81 -6.05
N TYR A 207 11.51 -6.59 -5.07
CA TYR A 207 11.34 -6.34 -3.63
C TYR A 207 11.78 -4.93 -3.17
N SER A 208 12.73 -4.30 -3.88
CA SER A 208 13.18 -2.93 -3.62
C SER A 208 12.07 -1.88 -3.72
N ALA A 209 11.05 -2.12 -4.53
CA ALA A 209 9.91 -1.21 -4.68
C ALA A 209 9.18 -1.00 -3.35
N ASP A 210 8.95 -2.07 -2.58
CA ASP A 210 8.33 -1.97 -1.24
C ASP A 210 9.23 -1.21 -0.26
N ILE A 211 10.55 -1.37 -0.34
CA ILE A 211 11.50 -0.66 0.50
C ILE A 211 11.49 0.85 0.18
N TRP A 212 11.38 1.20 -1.10
CA TRP A 212 11.20 2.59 -1.53
C TRP A 212 9.89 3.17 -0.98
N ASN A 213 8.75 2.49 -1.18
CA ASN A 213 7.47 2.88 -0.58
C ASN A 213 7.58 3.07 0.92
N PHE A 214 8.21 2.12 1.62
CA PHE A 214 8.39 2.20 3.07
C PHE A 214 9.19 3.43 3.49
N GLY A 215 10.22 3.81 2.74
CA GLY A 215 10.98 5.04 2.95
C GLY A 215 10.13 6.31 2.76
N VAL A 216 9.33 6.36 1.69
CA VAL A 216 8.39 7.47 1.42
C VAL A 216 7.35 7.59 2.53
N ILE A 217 6.72 6.47 2.92
CA ILE A 217 5.73 6.42 4.00
C ILE A 217 6.34 6.83 5.34
N LEU A 218 7.59 6.43 5.61
CA LEU A 218 8.28 6.81 6.83
C LEU A 218 8.51 8.32 6.89
N TRP A 219 8.84 8.95 5.76
CA TRP A 219 8.92 10.40 5.68
C TRP A 219 7.58 11.07 6.00
N ASP A 220 6.48 10.59 5.41
CA ASP A 220 5.14 11.15 5.68
C ASP A 220 4.74 10.95 7.15
N LEU A 221 5.10 9.80 7.71
CA LEU A 221 4.86 9.46 9.10
C LEU A 221 5.64 10.39 10.05
N LEU A 222 6.90 10.68 9.77
CA LEU A 222 7.75 11.52 10.63
C LEU A 222 7.55 13.03 10.36
N GLY A 223 7.54 13.42 9.10
CA GLY A 223 7.54 14.81 8.61
C GLY A 223 6.14 15.40 8.42
N GLY A 224 5.09 14.58 8.32
CA GLY A 224 3.71 15.05 8.20
C GLY A 224 3.35 15.72 6.87
N ARG A 225 4.18 15.54 5.85
CA ARG A 225 3.99 16.01 4.47
C ARG A 225 4.52 14.97 3.50
N GLU A 226 3.97 14.92 2.30
CA GLU A 226 4.45 14.05 1.21
C GLU A 226 5.93 14.33 0.90
N LEU A 227 6.73 13.28 0.67
CA LEU A 227 8.14 13.42 0.27
C LEU A 227 8.29 13.97 -1.15
N PHE A 228 7.47 13.46 -2.07
CA PHE A 228 7.45 13.85 -3.47
C PHE A 228 6.01 14.22 -3.84
N LEU A 229 5.82 15.41 -4.40
CA LEU A 229 4.51 15.90 -4.82
C LEU A 229 4.20 15.47 -6.25
N GLY A 230 5.24 15.37 -7.09
CA GLY A 230 5.12 15.02 -8.50
C GLY A 230 4.24 15.99 -9.29
N ARG A 231 4.11 17.24 -8.84
CA ARG A 231 3.30 18.28 -9.49
C ARG A 231 3.91 19.67 -9.24
N PRO A 232 3.77 20.62 -10.19
CA PRO A 232 4.27 21.97 -10.00
C PRO A 232 3.37 22.78 -9.05
N GLU A 233 3.95 23.36 -7.98
CA GLU A 233 3.19 24.10 -6.95
C GLU A 233 2.49 25.38 -7.46
N ASN A 234 2.88 25.92 -8.63
CA ASN A 234 2.52 27.28 -9.08
C ASN A 234 1.70 27.35 -10.39
N VAL A 235 0.99 26.28 -10.79
CA VAL A 235 0.21 26.29 -12.05
C VAL A 235 -1.30 26.26 -11.74
N PRO A 236 -2.07 27.33 -12.06
CA PRO A 236 -3.50 27.43 -11.74
C PRO A 236 -4.38 26.32 -12.33
N ASP A 237 -3.99 25.75 -13.48
CA ASP A 237 -4.67 24.65 -14.17
C ASP A 237 -3.86 23.33 -14.15
N GLY A 238 -2.72 23.29 -13.45
CA GLY A 238 -1.69 22.25 -13.58
C GLY A 238 -1.44 21.42 -12.32
N ASN A 239 -2.51 21.00 -11.65
CA ASN A 239 -2.45 20.16 -10.45
C ASN A 239 -2.31 18.65 -10.77
N GLU A 240 -2.08 18.32 -12.04
CA GLU A 240 -1.98 16.95 -12.54
C GLU A 240 -0.57 16.38 -12.29
N TYR A 241 -0.50 15.10 -11.94
CA TYR A 241 0.75 14.41 -11.67
C TYR A 241 1.62 14.31 -12.94
N SER A 242 2.90 14.60 -12.79
CA SER A 242 3.92 14.50 -13.84
C SER A 242 5.08 13.63 -13.35
N ALA A 243 5.27 12.48 -14.00
CA ALA A 243 6.39 11.58 -13.71
C ALA A 243 7.76 12.26 -13.90
N ALA A 244 7.88 13.13 -14.90
CA ALA A 244 9.09 13.93 -15.12
C ALA A 244 9.40 14.87 -13.94
N HIS A 245 8.37 15.57 -13.40
CA HIS A 245 8.55 16.40 -12.21
C HIS A 245 8.89 15.56 -10.98
N HIS A 246 8.22 14.43 -10.78
CA HIS A 246 8.53 13.51 -9.68
C HIS A 246 10.00 13.04 -9.76
N LEU A 247 10.47 12.62 -10.94
CA LEU A 247 11.85 12.22 -11.13
C LEU A 247 12.83 13.38 -10.87
N ALA A 248 12.48 14.61 -11.26
CA ALA A 248 13.27 15.80 -10.96
C ALA A 248 13.34 16.09 -9.44
N GLU A 249 12.25 15.91 -8.69
CA GLU A 249 12.25 16.02 -7.23
C GLU A 249 13.17 14.97 -6.58
N MET A 250 13.15 13.72 -7.08
CA MET A 250 14.09 12.69 -6.64
C MET A 250 15.53 13.13 -6.90
N ILE A 251 15.84 13.60 -8.11
CA ILE A 251 17.19 14.03 -8.48
C ILE A 251 17.67 15.18 -7.59
N ALA A 252 16.80 16.16 -7.33
CA ALA A 252 17.11 17.29 -6.47
C ALA A 252 17.40 16.89 -5.02
N LEU A 253 16.73 15.85 -4.51
CA LEU A 253 16.85 15.41 -3.12
C LEU A 253 18.02 14.43 -2.90
N ILE A 254 18.13 13.40 -3.75
CA ILE A 254 19.05 12.27 -3.53
C ILE A 254 20.15 12.14 -4.60
N GLY A 255 20.21 13.05 -5.56
CA GLY A 255 21.22 13.10 -6.61
C GLY A 255 20.80 12.40 -7.91
N PRO A 256 21.67 12.43 -8.93
CA PRO A 256 21.34 11.97 -10.28
C PRO A 256 20.98 10.48 -10.32
N VAL A 257 20.12 10.12 -11.29
CA VAL A 257 19.77 8.72 -11.54
C VAL A 257 21.05 7.92 -11.84
N PRO A 258 21.31 6.80 -11.14
CA PRO A 258 22.50 6.01 -11.38
C PRO A 258 22.58 5.53 -12.85
N ARG A 259 23.74 5.69 -13.50
CA ARG A 259 23.96 5.27 -14.90
C ARG A 259 23.56 3.82 -15.18
N ARG A 260 23.77 2.92 -14.20
CA ARG A 260 23.34 1.51 -14.29
C ARG A 260 21.83 1.35 -14.51
N LEU A 261 21.02 2.24 -13.91
CA LEU A 261 19.57 2.22 -14.03
C LEU A 261 19.15 2.72 -15.41
N ILE A 262 19.78 3.80 -15.89
CA ILE A 262 19.58 4.31 -17.27
C ILE A 262 19.97 3.25 -18.30
N GLN A 263 21.10 2.56 -18.11
CA GLN A 263 21.52 1.47 -19.00
C GLN A 263 20.48 0.34 -19.01
N ARG A 264 20.00 -0.09 -17.84
CA ARG A 264 18.98 -1.13 -17.73
C ARG A 264 17.69 -0.74 -18.43
N GLN A 265 17.28 0.54 -18.32
CA GLN A 265 16.12 1.09 -19.03
C GLN A 265 16.27 0.86 -20.54
N ARG A 266 17.43 1.22 -21.11
CA ARG A 266 17.71 1.05 -22.54
C ARG A 266 17.73 -0.41 -22.97
N GLU A 267 18.28 -1.28 -22.14
CA GLU A 267 18.33 -2.72 -22.41
C GLU A 267 16.94 -3.31 -22.48
N ILE A 268 15.97 -2.82 -21.69
CA ILE A 268 14.65 -3.45 -21.60
C ILE A 268 13.49 -2.64 -22.20
N ARG A 269 13.71 -1.43 -22.72
CA ARG A 269 12.65 -0.59 -23.31
C ARG A 269 11.88 -1.22 -24.48
N HIS A 270 12.45 -2.26 -25.10
CA HIS A 270 11.81 -2.99 -26.19
C HIS A 270 10.80 -4.03 -25.70
N TRP A 271 10.80 -4.35 -24.41
CA TRP A 271 9.83 -5.26 -23.81
C TRP A 271 8.50 -4.54 -23.60
N CYS A 272 7.46 -5.11 -24.17
CA CYS A 272 6.09 -4.65 -23.99
C CYS A 272 5.37 -5.59 -23.04
N TRP A 273 4.57 -5.03 -22.14
CA TRP A 273 3.64 -5.82 -21.36
C TRP A 273 2.33 -6.03 -22.12
N GLU A 274 1.64 -7.13 -21.80
CA GLU A 274 0.29 -7.39 -22.26
C GLU A 274 -0.60 -7.77 -21.07
N PRO A 275 -1.89 -7.38 -21.08
CA PRO A 275 -2.56 -6.53 -22.08
C PRO A 275 -2.18 -5.06 -21.93
N ARG A 276 -2.48 -4.25 -22.95
CA ARG A 276 -2.37 -2.79 -22.88
C ARG A 276 -3.22 -2.24 -21.74
N ILE A 277 -2.74 -1.21 -21.06
CA ILE A 277 -3.42 -0.55 -19.94
C ILE A 277 -3.52 0.96 -20.20
N PRO A 278 -4.64 1.61 -19.84
CA PRO A 278 -4.79 3.04 -20.05
C PRO A 278 -3.89 3.83 -19.09
N ASN A 279 -3.22 4.87 -19.59
CA ASN A 279 -2.56 5.89 -18.77
C ASN A 279 -3.59 6.88 -18.19
N ALA A 280 -3.12 7.91 -17.46
CA ALA A 280 -3.99 8.93 -16.86
C ALA A 280 -4.84 9.72 -17.88
N LYS A 281 -4.40 9.80 -19.15
CA LYS A 281 -5.12 10.46 -20.25
C LYS A 281 -6.09 9.53 -20.98
N GLY A 282 -6.10 8.24 -20.62
CA GLY A 282 -6.92 7.20 -21.26
C GLY A 282 -6.25 6.54 -22.47
N ASP A 283 -5.00 6.90 -22.80
CA ASP A 283 -4.27 6.27 -23.90
C ASP A 283 -3.82 4.87 -23.51
N MET A 284 -4.04 3.88 -24.38
CA MET A 284 -3.66 2.50 -24.11
C MET A 284 -2.16 2.28 -24.30
N CYS A 285 -1.43 2.00 -23.23
CA CYS A 285 0.04 1.82 -23.22
C CYS A 285 0.42 0.35 -23.01
N ASN A 286 1.52 -0.08 -23.62
CA ASN A 286 2.15 -1.39 -23.40
C ASN A 286 3.60 -1.28 -22.88
N ASN A 287 4.09 -0.07 -22.60
CA ASN A 287 5.43 0.17 -22.08
C ASN A 287 5.44 1.40 -21.16
N ALA A 288 6.49 1.51 -20.35
CA ALA A 288 6.59 2.52 -19.29
C ALA A 288 6.79 3.93 -19.84
N GLU A 289 7.49 4.08 -20.97
CA GLU A 289 7.70 5.39 -21.60
C GLU A 289 6.36 6.00 -22.00
N ASP A 290 5.51 5.24 -22.70
CA ASP A 290 4.17 5.72 -23.09
C ASP A 290 3.25 5.94 -21.88
N TYR A 291 3.35 5.09 -20.85
CA TYR A 291 2.50 5.18 -19.67
C TYR A 291 2.83 6.41 -18.81
N PHE A 292 4.12 6.69 -18.60
CA PHE A 292 4.61 7.78 -17.75
C PHE A 292 4.98 9.06 -18.52
N GLY A 293 4.98 9.03 -19.86
CA GLY A 293 5.34 10.16 -20.71
C GLY A 293 6.85 10.39 -20.83
N GLY A 294 7.64 9.32 -20.79
CA GLY A 294 9.08 9.33 -21.08
C GLY A 294 9.38 9.24 -22.60
N PRO A 295 10.64 8.89 -22.98
CA PRO A 295 11.80 8.71 -22.10
C PRO A 295 12.21 10.03 -21.44
N PHE A 296 12.77 9.94 -20.22
CA PHE A 296 13.16 11.12 -19.44
C PHE A 296 14.62 11.54 -19.63
N PHE A 297 15.44 10.70 -20.25
CA PHE A 297 16.85 10.93 -20.47
C PHE A 297 17.21 10.65 -21.92
N ASP A 298 18.15 11.43 -22.45
CA ASP A 298 18.69 11.21 -23.78
C ASP A 298 19.72 10.07 -23.85
N ASP A 299 20.38 9.89 -25.00
CA ASP A 299 21.40 8.86 -25.21
C ASP A 299 22.67 9.08 -24.36
N TYR A 300 22.88 10.28 -23.83
CA TYR A 300 23.97 10.64 -22.93
C TYR A 300 23.59 10.56 -21.45
N GLY A 301 22.30 10.40 -21.14
CA GLY A 301 21.77 10.33 -19.79
C GLY A 301 21.57 11.71 -19.17
N GLU A 302 21.45 12.75 -20.00
CA GLU A 302 21.12 14.12 -19.61
C GLU A 302 19.61 14.36 -19.65
#